data_AF-M2ZP88-F1
#
_entry.id   AF-M2ZP88-F1
#
_cell.length_a   1.000
_cell.length_b   1.000
_cell.length_c   1.000
_cell.angle_alpha   90.00
_cell.angle_beta   90.00
_cell.angle_gamma   90.00
#
_symmetry.space_group_name_H-M   'P 1'
#
loop_
_entity.id
_entity.type
_entity.pdbx_description
1 polymer ?
#
loop_
_entity_poly.entity_id
_entity_poly.type
_entity_poly.pdbx_seq_one_letter_code
_entity_poly.pdbx_strand_id
1 'polypeptide(L)'
;MSPAPQPSQPAIGAVIYPPGKPPEKLLAEFAAQLAARGFRLGGLLQDTLRDATGRKTDMTVTEIDTGRKLSIGQSLGKESKACILDSQALAEASGAVRRAIETRADLLFINKFSKSEMEGEGLAGDMLAAVAEGVPVLTAVPGVLIEEWTAFTGGQTELIAPSLAALWRWWGPGRLYADLANGVEDAAVKRVVVGLNWTMVETEAGIGLAQTPERGTPGCNATSHAGKRTHSGLKALAALVHSADPFDQALGAAACNAHYNRLDLRLDGGNGLESFGAKGGGTVVIGAFPGIHDRLPGAKVIDRKPAAGQYPEQAAEWLLPAAEAAIITASTLANRSLPGLLRLARFARVALVGPGAPLTARLFTYGIEVSSGLIAEDPDGLARVVAEGGGAKDLKRHCRQATLRKSQP
;
A
#
# COMPACT_ATOMS: atom_id res chain seq x y z
N MET A 1 12.89 17.34 -18.16
CA MET A 1 12.12 16.16 -18.65
C MET A 1 11.30 15.65 -17.48
N SER A 2 9.97 15.74 -17.55
CA SER A 2 9.11 15.02 -16.62
C SER A 2 9.40 13.52 -16.73
N PRO A 3 9.46 12.76 -15.62
CA PRO A 3 9.60 11.32 -15.72
C PRO A 3 8.47 10.78 -16.60
N ALA A 4 8.79 9.83 -17.48
CA ALA A 4 7.79 9.15 -18.29
C ALA A 4 6.67 8.63 -17.36
N PRO A 5 5.38 8.81 -17.72
CA PRO A 5 4.30 8.27 -16.92
C PRO A 5 4.53 6.76 -16.80
N GLN A 6 4.83 6.28 -15.59
CA GLN A 6 4.86 4.85 -15.33
C GLN A 6 3.48 4.32 -15.73
N PRO A 7 3.38 3.20 -16.46
CA PRO A 7 2.10 2.61 -16.80
C PRO A 7 1.32 2.41 -15.50
N SER A 8 0.26 3.20 -15.33
CA SER A 8 -0.65 3.04 -14.20
C SER A 8 -1.25 1.65 -14.33
N GLN A 9 -1.16 0.85 -13.27
CA GLN A 9 -1.91 -0.41 -13.20
C GLN A 9 -3.36 -0.14 -13.61
N PRO A 10 -3.99 -1.03 -14.39
CA PRO A 10 -5.38 -0.86 -14.77
C PRO A 10 -6.21 -0.62 -13.50
N ALA A 11 -6.99 0.45 -13.50
CA ALA A 11 -7.82 0.81 -12.36
C ALA A 11 -8.93 -0.23 -12.10
N ILE A 12 -9.14 -1.17 -13.03
CA ILE A 12 -10.14 -2.23 -12.94
C ILE A 12 -9.48 -3.58 -12.68
N GLY A 13 -9.86 -4.22 -11.58
CA GLY A 13 -9.52 -5.60 -11.24
C GLY A 13 -10.73 -6.52 -11.43
N ALA A 14 -10.51 -7.68 -12.04
CA ALA A 14 -11.54 -8.70 -12.25
C ALA A 14 -11.12 -10.03 -11.63
N VAL A 15 -11.79 -10.43 -10.56
CA VAL A 15 -11.58 -11.76 -9.95
C VAL A 15 -12.27 -12.81 -10.82
N ILE A 16 -11.46 -13.65 -11.44
CA ILE A 16 -11.93 -14.70 -12.33
C ILE A 16 -12.29 -15.94 -11.52
N TYR A 17 -13.49 -16.46 -11.73
CA TYR A 17 -13.96 -17.61 -10.96
C TYR A 17 -14.68 -18.65 -11.83
N PRO A 18 -14.61 -19.95 -11.46
CA PRO A 18 -15.26 -21.01 -12.22
C PRO A 18 -16.79 -20.99 -12.01
N PRO A 19 -17.58 -21.52 -12.97
CA PRO A 19 -19.02 -21.60 -12.85
C PRO A 19 -19.48 -22.19 -11.50
N GLY A 20 -20.49 -21.57 -10.89
CA GLY A 20 -21.09 -22.03 -9.64
C GLY A 20 -20.30 -21.71 -8.36
N LYS A 21 -19.09 -21.11 -8.44
CA LYS A 21 -18.27 -20.76 -7.27
C LYS A 21 -17.91 -19.26 -7.23
N PRO A 22 -18.90 -18.35 -7.08
CA PRO A 22 -18.62 -16.92 -7.01
C PRO A 22 -17.73 -16.59 -5.79
N PRO A 23 -16.78 -15.65 -5.92
CA PRO A 23 -15.77 -15.36 -4.89
C PRO A 23 -16.30 -14.39 -3.80
N GLU A 24 -17.59 -14.45 -3.47
CA GLU A 24 -18.27 -13.52 -2.55
C GLU A 24 -17.54 -13.39 -1.20
N LYS A 25 -17.26 -14.52 -0.55
CA LYS A 25 -16.53 -14.56 0.72
C LYS A 25 -15.12 -13.97 0.62
N LEU A 26 -14.44 -14.22 -0.49
CA LEU A 26 -13.09 -13.70 -0.72
C LEU A 26 -13.10 -12.18 -0.88
N LEU A 27 -14.05 -11.63 -1.64
CA LEU A 27 -14.20 -10.19 -1.81
C LEU A 27 -14.58 -9.51 -0.50
N ALA A 28 -15.48 -10.11 0.28
CA ALA A 28 -15.85 -9.63 1.61
C ALA A 28 -14.68 -9.64 2.59
N GLU A 29 -13.88 -10.72 2.60
CA GLU A 29 -12.67 -10.81 3.42
C GLU A 29 -11.64 -9.74 3.03
N PHE A 30 -11.43 -9.53 1.73
CA PHE A 30 -10.52 -8.50 1.25
C PHE A 30 -10.98 -7.08 1.60
N ALA A 31 -12.28 -6.79 1.41
CA ALA A 31 -12.89 -5.53 1.84
C ALA A 31 -12.72 -5.31 3.35
N ALA A 32 -12.96 -6.32 4.17
CA ALA A 32 -12.76 -6.23 5.62
C ALA A 32 -11.29 -5.94 5.98
N GLN A 33 -10.31 -6.57 5.32
CA GLN A 33 -8.89 -6.29 5.55
C GLN A 33 -8.50 -4.86 5.14
N LEU A 34 -9.04 -4.33 4.05
CA LEU A 34 -8.79 -2.94 3.64
C LEU A 34 -9.44 -1.94 4.60
N ALA A 35 -10.70 -2.19 5.00
CA ALA A 35 -11.41 -1.33 5.96
C ALA A 35 -10.71 -1.30 7.33
N ALA A 36 -10.25 -2.45 7.84
CA ALA A 36 -9.48 -2.53 9.07
C ALA A 36 -8.15 -1.75 9.02
N ARG A 37 -7.64 -1.49 7.81
CA ARG A 37 -6.45 -0.68 7.58
C ARG A 37 -6.74 0.79 7.38
N GLY A 38 -8.00 1.20 7.45
CA GLY A 38 -8.47 2.58 7.35
C GLY A 38 -8.71 3.07 5.92
N PHE A 39 -8.75 2.17 4.93
CA PHE A 39 -9.13 2.55 3.58
C PHE A 39 -10.64 2.80 3.49
N ARG A 40 -11.02 3.82 2.73
CA ARG A 40 -12.40 4.20 2.45
C ARG A 40 -12.88 3.34 1.29
N LEU A 41 -13.86 2.48 1.55
CA LEU A 41 -14.41 1.57 0.56
C LEU A 41 -15.82 2.00 0.21
N GLY A 42 -16.25 1.72 -1.01
CA GLY A 42 -17.61 1.96 -1.45
C GLY A 42 -18.11 0.84 -2.34
N GLY A 43 -19.38 0.91 -2.71
CA GLY A 43 -20.03 -0.04 -3.60
C GLY A 43 -20.69 -1.20 -2.84
N LEU A 44 -20.79 -2.35 -3.51
CA LEU A 44 -21.74 -3.40 -3.19
C LEU A 44 -21.07 -4.77 -3.11
N LEU A 45 -21.36 -5.51 -2.05
CA LEU A 45 -21.00 -6.92 -1.91
C LEU A 45 -22.24 -7.78 -1.74
N GLN A 46 -22.25 -8.93 -2.38
CA GLN A 46 -23.31 -9.93 -2.21
C GLN A 46 -22.87 -11.03 -1.26
N ASP A 47 -23.81 -11.50 -0.45
CA ASP A 47 -23.70 -12.73 0.31
C ASP A 47 -24.86 -13.65 -0.07
N THR A 48 -24.53 -14.83 -0.61
CA THR A 48 -25.49 -15.86 -0.99
C THR A 48 -25.53 -16.98 0.05
N LEU A 49 -26.66 -17.11 0.74
CA LEU A 49 -26.91 -18.26 1.59
C LEU A 49 -27.29 -19.47 0.74
N ARG A 50 -26.73 -20.62 1.09
CA ARG A 50 -26.97 -21.91 0.43
C ARG A 50 -27.27 -22.96 1.47
N ASP A 51 -28.20 -23.85 1.16
CA ASP A 51 -28.50 -25.01 2.00
C ASP A 51 -27.42 -26.11 1.89
N ALA A 52 -27.59 -27.19 2.65
CA ALA A 52 -26.70 -28.34 2.67
C ALA A 52 -26.55 -29.05 1.31
N THR A 53 -27.46 -28.81 0.36
CA THR A 53 -27.40 -29.36 -1.02
C THR A 53 -26.74 -28.39 -2.00
N GLY A 54 -26.30 -27.21 -1.54
CA GLY A 54 -25.70 -26.16 -2.35
C GLY A 54 -26.71 -25.28 -3.10
N ARG A 55 -28.01 -25.51 -2.89
CA ARG A 55 -29.08 -24.71 -3.48
C ARG A 55 -29.14 -23.36 -2.78
N LYS A 56 -29.27 -22.30 -3.57
CA LYS A 56 -29.42 -20.93 -3.10
C LYS A 56 -30.74 -20.78 -2.32
N THR A 57 -30.64 -20.37 -1.07
CA THR A 57 -31.79 -20.15 -0.18
C THR A 57 -32.09 -18.68 0.01
N ASP A 58 -31.06 -17.82 -0.02
CA ASP A 58 -31.21 -16.38 0.14
C ASP A 58 -30.06 -15.63 -0.55
N MET A 59 -30.25 -14.34 -0.82
CA MET A 59 -29.25 -13.44 -1.37
C MET A 59 -29.44 -12.04 -0.83
N THR A 60 -28.42 -11.54 -0.15
CA THR A 60 -28.39 -10.17 0.34
C THR A 60 -27.29 -9.41 -0.38
N VAL A 61 -27.56 -8.18 -0.82
CA VAL A 61 -26.51 -7.25 -1.23
C VAL A 61 -26.37 -6.17 -0.18
N THR A 62 -25.14 -5.84 0.19
CA THR A 62 -24.83 -4.87 1.23
C THR A 62 -23.97 -3.76 0.66
N GLU A 63 -24.36 -2.52 0.93
CA GLU A 63 -23.53 -1.34 0.71
C GLU A 63 -22.36 -1.33 1.70
N ILE A 64 -21.13 -1.26 1.20
CA ILE A 64 -19.94 -1.35 2.06
C ILE A 64 -19.81 -0.12 2.97
N ASP A 65 -20.12 1.06 2.46
CA ASP A 65 -19.95 2.34 3.14
C ASP A 65 -20.97 2.54 4.27
N THR A 66 -22.23 2.16 4.05
CA THR A 66 -23.33 2.38 5.01
C THR A 66 -23.70 1.13 5.80
N GLY A 67 -23.32 -0.07 5.34
CA GLY A 67 -23.81 -1.34 5.86
C GLY A 67 -25.28 -1.63 5.52
N ARG A 68 -25.94 -0.79 4.72
CA ARG A 68 -27.34 -0.97 4.34
C ARG A 68 -27.49 -2.20 3.45
N LYS A 69 -28.44 -3.06 3.81
CA LYS A 69 -28.83 -4.24 3.03
C LYS A 69 -29.89 -3.85 2.00
N LEU A 70 -29.67 -4.22 0.76
CA LEU A 70 -30.59 -4.06 -0.36
C LEU A 70 -31.30 -5.40 -0.60
N SER A 71 -32.64 -5.40 -0.62
CA SER A 71 -33.44 -6.55 -1.03
C SER A 71 -33.60 -6.55 -2.55
N ILE A 72 -32.75 -7.29 -3.25
CA ILE A 72 -32.78 -7.39 -4.73
C ILE A 72 -33.69 -8.54 -5.22
N GLY A 73 -34.61 -9.02 -4.38
CA GLY A 73 -35.45 -10.18 -4.66
C GLY A 73 -36.94 -9.87 -4.73
N GLN A 74 -37.52 -9.77 -5.94
CA GLN A 74 -38.93 -10.09 -6.14
C GLN A 74 -39.09 -11.61 -6.26
N SER A 75 -39.90 -12.23 -5.40
CA SER A 75 -40.36 -13.61 -5.59
C SER A 75 -41.44 -13.66 -6.67
N LEU A 76 -41.06 -13.83 -7.95
CA LEU A 76 -42.01 -14.04 -9.07
C LEU A 76 -42.44 -15.52 -9.21
N GLY A 77 -42.96 -16.10 -8.13
CA GLY A 77 -43.66 -17.40 -8.15
C GLY A 77 -42.84 -18.61 -8.62
N LYS A 78 -43.44 -19.81 -8.58
CA LYS A 78 -42.76 -21.10 -8.85
C LYS A 78 -42.37 -21.36 -10.32
N GLU A 79 -42.64 -20.44 -11.25
CA GLU A 79 -42.58 -20.69 -12.70
C GLU A 79 -41.68 -19.72 -13.50
N SER A 80 -41.11 -18.66 -12.90
CA SER A 80 -40.33 -17.66 -13.66
C SER A 80 -38.86 -18.06 -13.86
N LYS A 81 -38.41 -18.12 -15.12
CA LYS A 81 -37.00 -18.35 -15.53
C LYS A 81 -36.14 -17.08 -15.64
N ALA A 82 -36.73 -15.90 -15.48
CA ALA A 82 -36.03 -14.62 -15.57
C ALA A 82 -36.11 -13.88 -14.23
N CYS A 83 -34.96 -13.64 -13.62
CA CYS A 83 -34.83 -12.73 -12.48
C CYS A 83 -34.70 -11.33 -13.07
N ILE A 84 -35.81 -10.62 -13.25
CA ILE A 84 -35.77 -9.19 -13.63
C ILE A 84 -35.21 -8.45 -12.42
N LEU A 85 -34.11 -7.71 -12.63
CA LEU A 85 -33.53 -6.84 -11.62
C LEU A 85 -34.54 -5.72 -11.35
N ASP A 86 -34.94 -5.55 -10.08
CA ASP A 86 -35.87 -4.48 -9.68
C ASP A 86 -35.25 -3.12 -10.01
N SER A 87 -35.99 -2.27 -10.76
CA SER A 87 -35.53 -0.94 -11.15
C SER A 87 -35.21 -0.05 -9.94
N GLN A 88 -35.89 -0.27 -8.82
CA GLN A 88 -35.58 0.40 -7.56
C GLN A 88 -34.24 -0.09 -6.98
N ALA A 89 -34.01 -1.40 -6.96
CA ALA A 89 -32.75 -1.96 -6.46
C ALA A 89 -31.54 -1.51 -7.31
N LEU A 90 -31.74 -1.37 -8.63
CA LEU A 90 -30.71 -0.84 -9.52
C LEU A 90 -30.45 0.66 -9.26
N ALA A 91 -31.50 1.46 -9.02
CA ALA A 91 -31.34 2.87 -8.68
C ALA A 91 -30.61 3.06 -7.34
N GLU A 92 -30.93 2.24 -6.33
CA GLU A 92 -30.23 2.23 -5.04
C GLU A 92 -28.75 1.84 -5.19
N ALA A 93 -28.49 0.80 -6.00
CA ALA A 93 -27.14 0.35 -6.32
C ALA A 93 -26.30 1.43 -7.05
N SER A 94 -26.87 2.11 -8.05
CA SER A 94 -26.22 3.25 -8.73
C SER A 94 -25.98 4.41 -7.75
N GLY A 95 -26.90 4.64 -6.81
CA GLY A 95 -26.71 5.61 -5.72
C GLY A 95 -25.49 5.30 -4.84
N ALA A 96 -25.22 4.03 -4.55
CA ALA A 96 -24.02 3.60 -3.81
C ALA A 96 -22.73 3.90 -4.58
N VAL A 97 -22.72 3.64 -5.89
CA VAL A 97 -21.55 3.94 -6.74
C VAL A 97 -21.30 5.44 -6.82
N ARG A 98 -22.34 6.25 -7.01
CA ARG A 98 -22.21 7.72 -7.05
C ARG A 98 -21.62 8.29 -5.76
N ARG A 99 -22.09 7.84 -4.59
CA ARG A 99 -21.50 8.24 -3.29
C ARG A 99 -20.02 7.86 -3.20
N ALA A 100 -19.64 6.67 -3.66
CA ALA A 100 -18.25 6.26 -3.65
C ALA A 100 -17.36 7.16 -4.51
N ILE A 101 -17.88 7.66 -5.64
CA ILE A 101 -17.20 8.65 -6.50
C ILE A 101 -17.08 9.99 -5.79
N GLU A 102 -18.21 10.53 -5.29
CA GLU A 102 -18.28 11.83 -4.60
C GLU A 102 -17.36 11.90 -3.37
N THR A 103 -17.32 10.82 -2.59
CA THR A 103 -16.47 10.71 -1.40
C THR A 103 -15.02 10.31 -1.71
N ARG A 104 -14.69 10.08 -2.99
CA ARG A 104 -13.40 9.57 -3.47
C ARG A 104 -12.95 8.34 -2.70
N ALA A 105 -13.75 7.28 -2.76
CA ALA A 105 -13.40 5.98 -2.21
C ALA A 105 -12.03 5.52 -2.74
N ASP A 106 -11.26 4.86 -1.88
CA ASP A 106 -9.97 4.29 -2.24
C ASP A 106 -10.13 3.03 -3.11
N LEU A 107 -11.29 2.35 -3.01
CA LEU A 107 -11.70 1.23 -3.86
C LEU A 107 -13.23 1.09 -3.90
N LEU A 108 -13.78 0.93 -5.10
CA LEU A 108 -15.16 0.56 -5.36
C LEU A 108 -15.28 -0.95 -5.59
N PHE A 109 -16.18 -1.63 -4.87
CA PHE A 109 -16.56 -3.00 -5.18
C PHE A 109 -17.85 -3.00 -5.99
N ILE A 110 -17.84 -3.72 -7.11
CA ILE A 110 -19.05 -4.07 -7.85
C ILE A 110 -19.16 -5.57 -7.80
N ASN A 111 -20.30 -6.06 -7.31
CA ASN A 111 -20.48 -7.45 -6.96
C ASN A 111 -20.09 -8.43 -8.09
N LYS A 112 -20.67 -8.26 -9.29
CA LYS A 112 -20.47 -9.19 -10.39
C LYS A 112 -20.75 -8.52 -11.73
N PHE A 113 -19.94 -8.86 -12.74
CA PHE A 113 -20.28 -8.64 -14.15
C PHE A 113 -21.06 -9.84 -14.71
N SER A 114 -22.23 -9.57 -15.28
CA SER A 114 -23.16 -10.56 -15.82
C SER A 114 -23.65 -10.15 -17.22
N LYS A 115 -24.50 -10.99 -17.84
CA LYS A 115 -25.02 -10.73 -19.19
C LYS A 115 -25.80 -9.42 -19.28
N SER A 116 -26.49 -9.00 -18.22
CA SER A 116 -27.19 -7.72 -18.19
C SER A 116 -26.23 -6.53 -18.28
N GLU A 117 -25.08 -6.58 -17.59
CA GLU A 117 -24.04 -5.55 -17.74
C GLU A 117 -23.41 -5.53 -19.15
N MET A 118 -23.36 -6.67 -19.84
CA MET A 118 -22.87 -6.73 -21.22
C MET A 118 -23.79 -5.99 -22.20
N GLU A 119 -25.10 -6.06 -21.98
CA GLU A 119 -26.12 -5.42 -22.82
C GLU A 119 -26.26 -3.91 -22.53
N GLY A 120 -25.40 -3.37 -21.66
CA GLY A 120 -25.41 -1.96 -21.25
C GLY A 120 -26.43 -1.64 -20.15
N GLU A 121 -27.04 -2.66 -19.56
CA GLU A 121 -27.92 -2.54 -18.41
C GLU A 121 -27.15 -2.72 -17.09
N GLY A 122 -27.83 -2.64 -15.95
CA GLY A 122 -27.17 -2.82 -14.64
C GLY A 122 -26.19 -1.69 -14.31
N LEU A 123 -25.04 -2.04 -13.71
CA LEU A 123 -24.05 -1.07 -13.20
C LEU A 123 -22.85 -0.85 -14.15
N ALA A 124 -22.95 -1.27 -15.41
CA ALA A 124 -21.87 -1.15 -16.39
C ALA A 124 -21.45 0.30 -16.63
N GLY A 125 -22.43 1.20 -16.82
CA GLY A 125 -22.17 2.64 -16.97
C GLY A 125 -21.57 3.27 -15.72
N ASP A 126 -22.09 2.92 -14.52
CA ASP A 126 -21.57 3.41 -13.25
C ASP A 126 -20.11 2.96 -13.01
N MET A 127 -19.77 1.72 -13.41
CA MET A 127 -18.41 1.19 -13.33
C MET A 127 -17.42 2.03 -14.16
N LEU A 128 -17.75 2.29 -15.43
CA LEU A 128 -16.89 3.07 -16.30
C LEU A 128 -16.78 4.52 -15.85
N ALA A 129 -17.87 5.10 -15.31
CA ALA A 129 -17.86 6.44 -14.73
C ALA A 129 -16.92 6.53 -13.51
N ALA A 130 -16.94 5.53 -12.61
CA ALA A 130 -16.03 5.50 -11.46
C ALA A 130 -14.56 5.50 -11.89
N VAL A 131 -14.23 4.69 -12.91
CA VAL A 131 -12.87 4.60 -13.47
C VAL A 131 -12.45 5.90 -14.12
N ALA A 132 -13.35 6.55 -14.87
CA ALA A 132 -13.09 7.84 -15.49
C ALA A 132 -12.79 8.95 -14.46
N GLU A 133 -13.43 8.88 -13.29
CA GLU A 133 -13.18 9.78 -12.15
C GLU A 133 -11.98 9.33 -11.28
N GLY A 134 -11.25 8.30 -11.69
CA GLY A 134 -10.03 7.82 -11.02
C GLY A 134 -10.27 6.96 -9.78
N VAL A 135 -11.50 6.49 -9.54
CA VAL A 135 -11.82 5.53 -8.49
C VAL A 135 -11.60 4.11 -9.03
N PRO A 136 -10.65 3.33 -8.47
CA PRO A 136 -10.42 1.97 -8.93
C PRO A 136 -11.62 1.08 -8.58
N VAL A 137 -11.85 0.07 -9.41
CA VAL A 137 -12.98 -0.86 -9.29
C VAL A 137 -12.49 -2.29 -9.20
N LEU A 138 -13.07 -3.07 -8.29
CA LEU A 138 -12.90 -4.51 -8.20
C LEU A 138 -14.24 -5.21 -8.42
N THR A 139 -14.28 -6.16 -9.34
CA THR A 139 -15.48 -6.96 -9.63
C THR A 139 -15.18 -8.45 -9.78
N ALA A 140 -16.22 -9.29 -9.74
CA ALA A 140 -16.12 -10.71 -10.06
C ALA A 140 -16.63 -11.00 -11.47
N VAL A 141 -15.86 -11.78 -12.23
CA VAL A 141 -16.20 -12.15 -13.62
C VAL A 141 -16.18 -13.69 -13.75
N PRO A 142 -17.29 -14.31 -14.18
CA PRO A 142 -17.27 -15.74 -14.51
C PRO A 142 -16.24 -16.03 -15.60
N GLY A 143 -15.48 -17.13 -15.47
CA GLY A 143 -14.45 -17.48 -16.46
C GLY A 143 -14.98 -17.65 -17.90
N VAL A 144 -16.27 -17.95 -18.05
CA VAL A 144 -16.94 -18.05 -19.36
C VAL A 144 -17.24 -16.70 -20.01
N LEU A 145 -17.04 -15.58 -19.31
CA LEU A 145 -17.30 -14.21 -19.79
C LEU A 145 -16.02 -13.36 -19.92
N ILE A 146 -14.83 -14.00 -19.93
CA ILE A 146 -13.55 -13.27 -19.95
C ILE A 146 -13.39 -12.46 -21.24
N GLU A 147 -13.79 -13.02 -22.38
CA GLU A 147 -13.64 -12.34 -23.68
C GLU A 147 -14.52 -11.10 -23.74
N GLU A 148 -15.77 -11.21 -23.29
CA GLU A 148 -16.74 -10.13 -23.26
C GLU A 148 -16.36 -9.07 -22.23
N TRP A 149 -15.85 -9.48 -21.07
CA TRP A 149 -15.27 -8.56 -20.08
C TRP A 149 -14.06 -7.79 -20.63
N THR A 150 -13.18 -8.47 -21.36
CA THR A 150 -12.01 -7.84 -21.97
C THR A 150 -12.43 -6.84 -23.05
N ALA A 151 -13.44 -7.18 -23.86
CA ALA A 151 -14.02 -6.27 -24.83
C ALA A 151 -14.68 -5.05 -24.16
N PHE A 152 -15.48 -5.27 -23.12
CA PHE A 152 -16.15 -4.22 -22.34
C PHE A 152 -15.17 -3.19 -21.75
N THR A 153 -14.04 -3.67 -21.20
CA THR A 153 -13.01 -2.81 -20.61
C THR A 153 -11.99 -2.27 -21.63
N GLY A 154 -12.12 -2.62 -22.92
CA GLY A 154 -11.13 -2.29 -23.94
C GLY A 154 -9.72 -2.84 -23.62
N GLY A 155 -9.66 -3.96 -22.90
CA GLY A 155 -8.41 -4.56 -22.41
C GLY A 155 -7.78 -3.84 -21.21
N GLN A 156 -8.39 -2.79 -20.67
CA GLN A 156 -7.87 -2.03 -19.52
C GLN A 156 -8.33 -2.63 -18.19
N THR A 157 -8.04 -3.91 -17.98
CA THR A 157 -8.38 -4.67 -16.76
C THR A 157 -7.24 -5.61 -16.39
N GLU A 158 -7.05 -5.85 -15.09
CA GLU A 158 -6.20 -6.95 -14.62
C GLU A 158 -7.08 -8.16 -14.26
N LEU A 159 -6.75 -9.34 -14.80
CA LEU A 159 -7.42 -10.60 -14.47
C LEU A 159 -6.76 -11.21 -13.23
N ILE A 160 -7.53 -11.38 -12.16
CA ILE A 160 -7.03 -11.72 -10.83
C ILE A 160 -7.47 -13.14 -10.47
N ALA A 161 -6.53 -13.98 -10.07
CA ALA A 161 -6.82 -15.30 -9.54
C ALA A 161 -7.61 -15.18 -8.22
N PRO A 162 -8.55 -16.08 -7.90
CA PRO A 162 -9.43 -15.97 -6.73
C PRO A 162 -8.68 -16.36 -5.43
N SER A 163 -7.74 -15.51 -5.01
CA SER A 163 -6.99 -15.64 -3.76
C SER A 163 -6.67 -14.26 -3.16
N LEU A 164 -6.57 -14.18 -1.83
CA LEU A 164 -6.17 -12.95 -1.15
C LEU A 164 -4.80 -12.46 -1.58
N ALA A 165 -3.85 -13.39 -1.81
CA ALA A 165 -2.51 -13.04 -2.25
C ALA A 165 -2.51 -12.34 -3.62
N ALA A 166 -3.39 -12.76 -4.54
CA ALA A 166 -3.53 -12.11 -5.84
C ALA A 166 -4.23 -10.74 -5.72
N LEU A 167 -5.23 -10.61 -4.85
CA LEU A 167 -5.90 -9.32 -4.56
C LEU A 167 -4.93 -8.29 -3.97
N TRP A 168 -4.11 -8.67 -2.99
CA TRP A 168 -3.08 -7.79 -2.43
C TRP A 168 -2.00 -7.41 -3.45
N ARG A 169 -1.67 -8.31 -4.38
CA ARG A 169 -0.73 -8.04 -5.49
C ARG A 169 -1.30 -7.02 -6.47
N TRP A 170 -2.58 -7.15 -6.83
CA TRP A 170 -3.29 -6.21 -7.67
C TRP A 170 -3.39 -4.83 -6.99
N TRP A 171 -3.81 -4.79 -5.72
CA TRP A 171 -3.86 -3.56 -4.92
C TRP A 171 -2.52 -2.84 -4.88
N GLY A 172 -1.44 -3.61 -4.71
CA GLY A 172 -0.08 -3.19 -4.95
C GLY A 172 0.46 -2.14 -3.95
N PRO A 173 1.75 -1.81 -4.05
CA PRO A 173 2.41 -0.91 -3.11
C PRO A 173 2.12 0.58 -3.35
N GLY A 174 1.33 0.93 -4.38
CA GLY A 174 1.01 2.33 -4.72
C GLY A 174 0.24 3.07 -3.62
N ARG A 175 -0.39 2.34 -2.70
CA ARG A 175 -1.14 2.87 -1.56
C ARG A 175 -0.40 2.75 -0.23
N LEU A 176 0.86 2.31 -0.24
CA LEU A 176 1.66 2.04 0.96
C LEU A 176 1.75 3.26 1.90
N TYR A 177 1.95 4.47 1.37
CA TYR A 177 2.03 5.67 2.20
C TYR A 177 0.70 6.00 2.89
N ALA A 178 -0.41 5.87 2.16
CA ALA A 178 -1.75 6.05 2.72
C ALA A 178 -2.02 5.04 3.83
N ASP A 179 -1.68 3.76 3.60
CA ASP A 179 -1.83 2.70 4.59
C ASP A 179 -1.02 2.94 5.86
N LEU A 180 0.24 3.39 5.71
CA LEU A 180 1.07 3.76 6.86
C LEU A 180 0.45 4.92 7.63
N ALA A 181 -0.04 5.96 6.97
CA ALA A 181 -0.68 7.09 7.64
C ALA A 181 -2.03 6.73 8.28
N ASN A 182 -2.83 5.90 7.62
CA ASN A 182 -4.13 5.44 8.14
C ASN A 182 -3.99 4.63 9.44
N GLY A 183 -2.87 3.92 9.62
CA GLY A 183 -2.58 3.21 10.85
C GLY A 183 -2.07 4.08 12.00
N VAL A 184 -1.82 5.37 11.78
CA VAL A 184 -1.36 6.28 12.84
C VAL A 184 -2.53 6.70 13.73
N GLU A 185 -2.43 6.35 15.01
CA GLU A 185 -3.26 6.91 16.07
C GLU A 185 -2.79 8.33 16.41
N ASP A 186 -3.74 9.21 16.72
CA ASP A 186 -3.39 10.59 17.04
C ASP A 186 -2.75 10.70 18.43
N ALA A 187 -1.72 11.53 18.52
CA ALA A 187 -0.93 11.73 19.74
C ALA A 187 -0.30 13.12 19.75
N ALA A 188 0.01 13.62 20.94
CA ALA A 188 0.73 14.88 21.09
C ALA A 188 2.16 14.76 20.56
N VAL A 189 2.57 15.73 19.73
CA VAL A 189 3.92 15.82 19.16
C VAL A 189 4.80 16.64 20.10
N LYS A 190 5.82 16.00 20.68
CA LYS A 190 6.75 16.64 21.62
C LYS A 190 7.80 17.47 20.91
N ARG A 191 8.38 16.92 19.83
CA ARG A 191 9.52 17.52 19.13
C ARG A 191 9.46 17.22 17.64
N VAL A 192 9.82 18.22 16.85
CA VAL A 192 10.11 18.06 15.42
C VAL A 192 11.48 18.67 15.16
N VAL A 193 12.37 17.93 14.53
CA VAL A 193 13.70 18.41 14.12
C VAL A 193 13.89 18.10 12.65
N VAL A 194 14.17 19.12 11.84
CA VAL A 194 14.54 18.95 10.43
C VAL A 194 16.03 19.24 10.32
N GLY A 195 16.83 18.18 10.37
CA GLY A 195 18.27 18.24 10.21
C GLY A 195 18.70 18.18 8.74
N LEU A 196 20.01 18.22 8.49
CA LEU A 196 20.56 18.13 7.13
C LEU A 196 20.29 16.77 6.48
N ASN A 197 20.43 15.69 7.26
CA ASN A 197 20.33 14.31 6.77
C ASN A 197 19.03 13.60 7.19
N TRP A 198 18.43 14.04 8.30
CA TRP A 198 17.30 13.36 8.93
C TRP A 198 16.22 14.33 9.40
N THR A 199 14.97 13.95 9.16
CA THR A 199 13.79 14.57 9.76
C THR A 199 13.31 13.67 10.88
N MET A 200 13.10 14.24 12.05
CA MET A 200 12.70 13.54 13.27
C MET A 200 11.36 14.06 13.80
N VAL A 201 10.49 13.14 14.22
CA VAL A 201 9.27 13.42 14.97
C VAL A 201 9.30 12.59 16.25
N GLU A 202 9.03 13.22 17.38
CA GLU A 202 8.98 12.60 18.69
C GLU A 202 7.61 12.76 19.33
N THR A 203 7.14 11.69 19.95
CA THR A 203 5.95 11.64 20.80
C THR A 203 6.31 11.07 22.16
N GLU A 204 5.33 10.88 23.05
CA GLU A 204 5.54 10.13 24.29
C GLU A 204 5.95 8.66 24.04
N ALA A 205 5.35 8.03 23.03
CA ALA A 205 5.46 6.59 22.83
C ALA A 205 6.63 6.18 21.94
N GLY A 206 7.10 7.06 21.06
CA GLY A 206 8.04 6.70 20.00
C GLY A 206 8.66 7.89 19.28
N ILE A 207 9.76 7.58 18.57
CA ILE A 207 10.50 8.51 17.73
C ILE A 207 10.61 7.93 16.33
N GLY A 208 10.26 8.75 15.35
CA GLY A 208 10.36 8.40 13.95
C GLY A 208 11.39 9.25 13.23
N LEU A 209 12.09 8.61 12.30
CA LEU A 209 13.10 9.21 11.46
C LEU A 209 12.72 9.02 10.00
N ALA A 210 13.05 9.99 9.15
CA ALA A 210 13.04 9.85 7.70
C ALA A 210 14.25 10.57 7.12
N GLN A 211 14.75 10.13 5.96
CA GLN A 211 15.82 10.89 5.30
C GLN A 211 15.29 12.25 4.88
N THR A 212 16.04 13.31 5.18
CA THR A 212 15.71 14.67 4.71
C THR A 212 16.02 14.77 3.21
N PRO A 213 15.10 15.30 2.39
CA PRO A 213 15.38 15.57 0.98
C PRO A 213 16.54 16.54 0.80
N GLU A 214 17.32 16.38 -0.27
CA GLU A 214 18.39 17.32 -0.61
C GLU A 214 17.80 18.73 -0.87
N ARG A 215 18.45 19.77 -0.34
CA ARG A 215 18.03 21.15 -0.58
C ARG A 215 18.09 21.45 -2.08
N GLY A 216 16.99 21.97 -2.62
CA GLY A 216 16.84 22.22 -4.06
C GLY A 216 16.15 21.08 -4.83
N THR A 217 15.70 20.02 -4.14
CA THR A 217 14.78 19.04 -4.73
C THR A 217 13.55 19.78 -5.29
N PRO A 218 13.14 19.56 -6.55
CA PRO A 218 12.00 20.25 -7.15
C PRO A 218 10.74 20.14 -6.30
N GLY A 219 10.02 21.25 -6.15
CA GLY A 219 8.82 21.33 -5.31
C GLY A 219 9.09 21.55 -3.82
N CYS A 220 10.35 21.61 -3.37
CA CYS A 220 10.69 22.00 -2.00
C CYS A 220 10.45 23.49 -1.77
N ASN A 221 9.60 23.80 -0.80
CA ASN A 221 9.34 25.16 -0.36
C ASN A 221 9.71 25.32 1.12
N ALA A 222 9.91 26.58 1.54
CA ALA A 222 9.95 26.88 2.96
C ALA A 222 8.56 26.63 3.56
N THR A 223 8.49 25.92 4.68
CA THR A 223 7.20 25.65 5.31
C THR A 223 6.62 26.90 5.97
N SER A 224 5.32 27.16 5.74
CA SER A 224 4.54 28.19 6.45
C SER A 224 4.21 27.80 7.90
N HIS A 225 4.50 26.56 8.31
CA HIS A 225 4.20 26.00 9.63
C HIS A 225 5.43 25.87 10.52
N ALA A 226 6.56 26.48 10.15
CA ALA A 226 7.75 26.54 11.01
C ALA A 226 7.38 27.09 12.40
N GLY A 227 7.87 26.43 13.45
CA GLY A 227 7.54 26.78 14.84
C GLY A 227 6.13 26.39 15.31
N LYS A 228 5.28 25.84 14.44
CA LYS A 228 3.88 25.47 14.78
C LYS A 228 3.60 23.96 14.66
N ARG A 229 4.55 23.16 14.17
CA ARG A 229 4.36 21.72 13.88
C ARG A 229 4.00 20.89 15.11
N THR A 230 4.49 21.26 16.29
CA THR A 230 4.18 20.58 17.56
C THR A 230 2.75 20.84 18.03
N HIS A 231 2.08 21.87 17.49
CA HIS A 231 0.67 22.15 17.81
C HIS A 231 -0.29 21.25 17.01
N SER A 232 0.22 20.54 16.00
CA SER A 232 -0.53 19.54 15.24
C SER A 232 -0.44 18.17 15.94
N GLY A 233 -1.53 17.40 15.89
CA GLY A 233 -1.51 16.00 16.29
C GLY A 233 -0.66 15.13 15.35
N LEU A 234 -0.15 14.02 15.86
CA LEU A 234 0.66 13.07 15.08
C LEU A 234 -0.06 12.59 13.82
N LYS A 235 -1.38 12.38 13.88
CA LYS A 235 -2.16 11.93 12.72
C LYS A 235 -2.20 12.99 11.62
N ALA A 236 -2.28 14.27 11.99
CA ALA A 236 -2.22 15.38 11.04
C ALA A 236 -0.83 15.50 10.40
N LEU A 237 0.25 15.29 11.17
CA LEU A 237 1.60 15.24 10.60
C LEU A 237 1.78 14.03 9.69
N ALA A 238 1.28 12.85 10.06
CA ALA A 238 1.33 11.65 9.22
C ALA A 238 0.61 11.85 7.88
N ALA A 239 -0.49 12.59 7.84
CA ALA A 239 -1.21 12.92 6.60
C ALA A 239 -0.36 13.72 5.60
N LEU A 240 0.74 14.35 6.03
CA LEU A 240 1.68 15.04 5.14
C LEU A 240 2.40 14.10 4.15
N VAL A 241 2.28 12.77 4.32
CA VAL A 241 2.65 11.82 3.26
C VAL A 241 1.85 12.00 1.97
N HIS A 242 0.80 12.85 1.95
CA HIS A 242 0.07 13.23 0.74
C HIS A 242 0.45 14.62 0.21
N SER A 243 1.31 15.36 0.91
CA SER A 243 1.76 16.69 0.47
C SER A 243 2.52 16.61 -0.85
N ALA A 244 2.47 17.70 -1.63
CA ALA A 244 3.31 17.87 -2.82
C ALA A 244 4.74 18.31 -2.44
N ASP A 245 4.95 18.82 -1.23
CA ASP A 245 6.26 19.28 -0.76
C ASP A 245 7.10 18.09 -0.23
N PRO A 246 8.30 17.84 -0.77
CA PRO A 246 9.15 16.73 -0.32
C PRO A 246 9.54 16.77 1.16
N PHE A 247 9.72 17.95 1.78
CA PHE A 247 10.01 18.07 3.21
C PHE A 247 8.79 17.68 4.05
N ASP A 248 7.60 18.06 3.63
CA ASP A 248 6.35 17.61 4.27
C ASP A 248 6.19 16.10 4.14
N GLN A 249 6.49 15.53 2.98
CA GLN A 249 6.44 14.08 2.78
C GLN A 249 7.41 13.35 3.72
N ALA A 250 8.65 13.85 3.86
CA ALA A 250 9.62 13.29 4.79
C ALA A 250 9.16 13.46 6.25
N LEU A 251 8.56 14.60 6.60
CA LEU A 251 7.98 14.83 7.92
C LEU A 251 6.81 13.86 8.20
N GLY A 252 5.94 13.61 7.22
CA GLY A 252 4.86 12.64 7.33
C GLY A 252 5.37 11.21 7.49
N ALA A 253 6.42 10.83 6.76
CA ALA A 253 7.06 9.53 6.94
C ALA A 253 7.70 9.39 8.33
N ALA A 254 8.36 10.44 8.83
CA ALA A 254 8.89 10.48 10.19
C ALA A 254 7.76 10.40 11.23
N ALA A 255 6.62 11.07 11.02
CA ALA A 255 5.46 10.97 11.91
C ALA A 255 4.86 9.56 11.94
N CYS A 256 4.71 8.90 10.78
CA CYS A 256 4.32 7.48 10.72
C CYS A 256 5.30 6.62 11.53
N ASN A 257 6.61 6.82 11.33
CA ASN A 257 7.62 6.08 12.06
C ASN A 257 7.60 6.36 13.57
N ALA A 258 7.17 7.53 14.03
CA ALA A 258 7.05 7.80 15.47
C ALA A 258 5.96 6.96 16.12
N HIS A 259 4.90 6.63 15.38
CA HIS A 259 3.87 5.68 15.81
C HIS A 259 4.36 4.23 15.76
N TYR A 260 5.04 3.82 14.68
CA TYR A 260 5.45 2.43 14.50
C TYR A 260 6.74 2.04 15.23
N ASN A 261 7.65 2.97 15.50
CA ASN A 261 8.94 2.72 16.12
C ASN A 261 8.90 3.15 17.59
N ARG A 262 8.01 2.52 18.36
CA ARG A 262 7.84 2.83 19.78
C ARG A 262 9.08 2.45 20.59
N LEU A 263 9.34 3.24 21.63
CA LEU A 263 10.49 3.05 22.52
C LEU A 263 10.46 1.69 23.24
N ASP A 264 9.26 1.18 23.51
CA ASP A 264 9.02 -0.05 24.26
C ASP A 264 8.97 -1.33 23.40
N LEU A 265 9.06 -1.23 22.08
CA LEU A 265 9.05 -2.41 21.20
C LEU A 265 10.23 -3.34 21.47
N ARG A 266 9.95 -4.57 21.90
CA ARG A 266 10.95 -5.61 22.08
C ARG A 266 11.02 -6.47 20.82
N LEU A 267 11.96 -6.14 19.95
CA LEU A 267 12.26 -6.87 18.72
C LEU A 267 13.72 -7.30 18.74
N ASP A 268 14.03 -8.39 18.05
CA ASP A 268 15.38 -8.90 17.95
C ASP A 268 16.32 -7.84 17.33
N GLY A 269 17.50 -7.74 17.94
CA GLY A 269 18.62 -7.05 17.31
C GLY A 269 19.09 -7.83 16.09
N GLY A 270 19.64 -7.12 15.11
CA GLY A 270 20.23 -7.77 13.93
C GLY A 270 20.39 -6.82 12.76
N ASN A 271 21.42 -7.06 11.95
CA ASN A 271 21.69 -6.28 10.76
C ASN A 271 20.73 -6.69 9.63
N GLY A 272 19.82 -5.80 9.23
CA GLY A 272 18.89 -6.03 8.12
C GLY A 272 19.55 -6.43 6.81
N LEU A 273 20.82 -6.09 6.60
CA LEU A 273 21.59 -6.46 5.40
C LEU A 273 21.85 -7.97 5.29
N GLU A 274 21.84 -8.70 6.40
CA GLU A 274 22.16 -10.14 6.43
C GLU A 274 20.89 -11.00 6.48
N SER A 275 19.72 -10.38 6.28
CA SER A 275 18.40 -10.96 6.55
C SER A 275 18.05 -12.23 5.75
N PHE A 276 18.73 -12.48 4.63
CA PHE A 276 18.41 -13.58 3.71
C PHE A 276 19.51 -14.63 3.59
N GLY A 277 20.57 -14.52 4.39
CA GLY A 277 21.74 -15.40 4.31
C GLY A 277 22.66 -14.99 3.15
N ALA A 278 23.90 -14.64 3.46
CA ALA A 278 24.88 -14.20 2.47
C ALA A 278 25.31 -15.38 1.58
N LYS A 279 24.76 -15.48 0.36
CA LYS A 279 25.34 -16.27 -0.73
C LYS A 279 25.19 -15.47 -2.03
N GLY A 280 26.34 -15.04 -2.56
CA GLY A 280 26.44 -14.07 -3.66
C GLY A 280 25.82 -14.52 -4.98
N GLY A 281 25.45 -13.55 -5.83
CA GLY A 281 24.94 -13.73 -7.19
C GLY A 281 23.49 -13.25 -7.39
N GLY A 282 22.58 -13.66 -6.49
CA GLY A 282 21.13 -13.39 -6.60
C GLY A 282 20.62 -12.16 -5.84
N THR A 283 21.47 -11.48 -5.06
CA THR A 283 21.06 -10.32 -4.24
C THR A 283 21.29 -8.99 -4.96
N VAL A 284 20.25 -8.16 -4.99
CA VAL A 284 20.31 -6.77 -5.45
C VAL A 284 20.12 -5.83 -4.25
N VAL A 285 20.97 -4.81 -4.14
CA VAL A 285 20.94 -3.84 -3.04
C VAL A 285 20.63 -2.46 -3.61
N ILE A 286 19.58 -1.81 -3.11
CA ILE A 286 19.26 -0.43 -3.42
C ILE A 286 19.81 0.47 -2.32
N GLY A 287 20.75 1.33 -2.68
CA GLY A 287 21.49 2.21 -1.78
C GLY A 287 22.89 1.67 -1.43
N ALA A 288 23.90 2.54 -1.53
CA ALA A 288 25.28 2.21 -1.19
C ALA A 288 25.48 2.21 0.35
N PHE A 289 25.15 1.10 1.02
CA PHE A 289 25.43 0.94 2.45
C PHE A 289 26.95 0.89 2.72
N PRO A 290 27.46 1.53 3.79
CA PRO A 290 28.86 1.44 4.15
C PRO A 290 29.31 -0.02 4.38
N GLY A 291 30.41 -0.42 3.73
CA GLY A 291 30.97 -1.78 3.85
C GLY A 291 30.15 -2.88 3.19
N ILE A 292 29.25 -2.54 2.25
CA ILE A 292 28.37 -3.53 1.61
C ILE A 292 29.12 -4.64 0.87
N HIS A 293 30.26 -4.32 0.24
CA HIS A 293 31.06 -5.30 -0.51
C HIS A 293 31.66 -6.39 0.38
N ASP A 294 32.07 -6.02 1.61
CA ASP A 294 32.61 -6.98 2.58
C ASP A 294 31.50 -7.82 3.22
N ARG A 295 30.32 -7.21 3.44
CA ARG A 295 29.17 -7.85 4.10
C ARG A 295 28.39 -8.78 3.19
N LEU A 296 28.25 -8.40 1.92
CA LEU A 296 27.50 -9.12 0.89
C LEU A 296 28.34 -9.22 -0.39
N PRO A 297 29.39 -10.07 -0.37
CA PRO A 297 30.23 -10.26 -1.55
C PRO A 297 29.39 -10.75 -2.73
N GLY A 298 29.56 -10.11 -3.89
CA GLY A 298 28.84 -10.43 -5.13
C GLY A 298 27.42 -9.87 -5.23
N ALA A 299 26.97 -9.04 -4.29
CA ALA A 299 25.71 -8.31 -4.44
C ALA A 299 25.82 -7.22 -5.52
N LYS A 300 24.74 -7.06 -6.31
CA LYS A 300 24.65 -5.98 -7.30
C LYS A 300 24.09 -4.73 -6.61
N VAL A 301 24.93 -3.72 -6.42
CA VAL A 301 24.56 -2.49 -5.71
C VAL A 301 24.10 -1.44 -6.72
N ILE A 302 22.91 -0.91 -6.52
CA ILE A 302 22.31 0.18 -7.30
C ILE A 302 22.28 1.44 -6.42
N ASP A 303 22.83 2.54 -6.92
CA ASP A 303 22.78 3.84 -6.25
C ASP A 303 22.56 4.98 -7.26
N ARG A 304 22.13 6.14 -6.78
CA ARG A 304 21.99 7.35 -7.60
C ARG A 304 23.32 7.96 -7.96
N LYS A 305 24.32 7.81 -7.09
CA LYS A 305 25.70 8.26 -7.29
C LYS A 305 26.60 7.03 -7.23
N PRO A 306 26.51 6.12 -8.22
CA PRO A 306 27.18 4.83 -8.16
C PRO A 306 28.70 5.00 -8.13
N ALA A 307 29.37 4.27 -7.23
CA ALA A 307 30.82 4.10 -7.24
C ALA A 307 31.26 3.13 -8.35
N ALA A 308 32.57 3.00 -8.56
CA ALA A 308 33.12 1.99 -9.46
C ALA A 308 32.62 0.58 -9.09
N GLY A 309 32.10 -0.16 -10.07
CA GLY A 309 31.52 -1.50 -9.86
C GLY A 309 30.07 -1.51 -9.36
N GLN A 310 29.44 -0.34 -9.18
CA GLN A 310 28.03 -0.21 -8.86
C GLN A 310 27.22 0.19 -10.09
N TYR A 311 25.90 0.04 -9.99
CA TYR A 311 24.96 0.30 -11.07
C TYR A 311 24.16 1.59 -10.83
N PRO A 312 23.80 2.32 -11.89
CA PRO A 312 22.93 3.48 -11.77
C PRO A 312 21.48 3.05 -11.49
N GLU A 313 20.64 3.97 -11.02
CA GLU A 313 19.26 3.68 -10.59
C GLU A 313 18.40 3.00 -11.67
N GLN A 314 18.65 3.29 -12.95
CA GLN A 314 17.92 2.69 -14.08
C GLN A 314 18.10 1.17 -14.14
N ALA A 315 19.21 0.64 -13.60
CA ALA A 315 19.47 -0.79 -13.58
C ALA A 315 18.48 -1.59 -12.74
N ALA A 316 17.69 -0.93 -11.89
CA ALA A 316 16.61 -1.57 -11.15
C ALA A 316 15.63 -2.30 -12.08
N GLU A 317 15.37 -1.79 -13.29
CA GLU A 317 14.38 -2.35 -14.22
C GLU A 317 14.74 -3.74 -14.76
N TRP A 318 16.03 -4.08 -14.84
CA TRP A 318 16.47 -5.40 -15.31
C TRP A 318 17.16 -6.24 -14.23
N LEU A 319 17.64 -5.62 -13.14
CA LEU A 319 18.28 -6.36 -12.04
C LEU A 319 17.27 -6.86 -11.01
N LEU A 320 16.27 -6.05 -10.61
CA LEU A 320 15.31 -6.47 -9.58
C LEU A 320 14.37 -7.61 -10.04
N PRO A 321 13.88 -7.66 -11.29
CA PRO A 321 13.02 -8.77 -11.72
C PRO A 321 13.71 -10.14 -11.69
N ALA A 322 15.04 -10.17 -11.80
CA ALA A 322 15.86 -11.38 -11.75
C ALA A 322 16.49 -11.63 -10.37
N ALA A 323 16.18 -10.78 -9.37
CA ALA A 323 16.75 -10.92 -8.04
C ALA A 323 16.05 -12.04 -7.25
N GLU A 324 16.84 -12.85 -6.56
CA GLU A 324 16.34 -13.77 -5.54
C GLU A 324 16.00 -13.02 -4.25
N ALA A 325 16.81 -12.00 -3.93
CA ALA A 325 16.63 -11.15 -2.77
C ALA A 325 16.91 -9.68 -3.11
N ALA A 326 16.11 -8.78 -2.54
CA ALA A 326 16.29 -7.34 -2.65
C ALA A 326 16.45 -6.73 -1.25
N ILE A 327 17.52 -5.98 -1.05
CA ILE A 327 17.75 -5.19 0.16
C ILE A 327 17.61 -3.73 -0.21
N ILE A 328 16.57 -3.08 0.29
CA ILE A 328 16.18 -1.73 -0.12
C ILE A 328 16.39 -0.78 1.06
N THR A 329 17.14 0.29 0.83
CA THR A 329 17.27 1.37 1.82
C THR A 329 15.93 2.01 2.16
N ALA A 330 15.70 2.28 3.45
CA ALA A 330 14.50 2.98 3.93
C ALA A 330 14.36 4.40 3.38
N SER A 331 15.45 5.02 2.88
CA SER A 331 15.37 6.31 2.20
C SER A 331 14.50 6.33 0.94
N THR A 332 14.22 5.15 0.37
CA THR A 332 13.25 5.01 -0.74
C THR A 332 11.83 5.40 -0.36
N LEU A 333 11.50 5.45 0.94
CA LEU A 333 10.25 6.04 1.44
C LEU A 333 10.23 7.56 1.28
N ALA A 334 11.34 8.22 1.62
CA ALA A 334 11.44 9.67 1.58
C ALA A 334 11.42 10.21 0.13
N ASN A 335 12.10 9.52 -0.80
CA ASN A 335 12.16 9.92 -2.20
C ASN A 335 11.08 9.27 -3.09
N ARG A 336 10.12 8.56 -2.49
CA ARG A 336 8.97 7.93 -3.13
C ARG A 336 9.25 6.79 -4.11
N SER A 337 10.49 6.29 -4.21
CA SER A 337 10.80 5.21 -5.15
C SER A 337 10.37 3.82 -4.69
N LEU A 338 10.11 3.61 -3.38
CA LEU A 338 9.83 2.28 -2.82
C LEU A 338 8.71 1.52 -3.56
N PRO A 339 7.52 2.08 -3.86
CA PRO A 339 6.47 1.34 -4.57
C PRO A 339 6.89 0.82 -5.95
N GLY A 340 7.67 1.60 -6.70
CA GLY A 340 8.20 1.18 -8.00
C GLY A 340 9.18 0.02 -7.85
N LEU A 341 10.08 0.11 -6.87
CA LEU A 341 11.05 -0.95 -6.59
C LEU A 341 10.37 -2.24 -6.12
N LEU A 342 9.34 -2.15 -5.28
CA LEU A 342 8.55 -3.32 -4.85
C LEU A 342 7.81 -3.98 -6.02
N ARG A 343 7.32 -3.21 -7.00
CA ARG A 343 6.71 -3.77 -8.21
C ARG A 343 7.72 -4.56 -9.05
N LEU A 344 8.95 -4.07 -9.16
CA LEU A 344 10.04 -4.73 -9.88
C LEU A 344 10.56 -5.97 -9.13
N ALA A 345 10.64 -5.88 -7.80
CA ALA A 345 11.10 -6.95 -6.92
C ALA A 345 9.99 -7.95 -6.52
N ARG A 346 8.88 -8.04 -7.27
CA ARG A 346 7.68 -8.81 -6.89
C ARG A 346 7.90 -10.31 -6.68
N PHE A 347 8.99 -10.85 -7.22
CA PHE A 347 9.38 -12.26 -7.10
C PHE A 347 10.59 -12.46 -6.18
N ALA A 348 11.19 -11.37 -5.71
CA ALA A 348 12.32 -11.40 -4.79
C ALA A 348 11.83 -11.38 -3.34
N ARG A 349 12.65 -11.91 -2.44
CA ARG A 349 12.49 -11.70 -1.00
C ARG A 349 12.97 -10.31 -0.65
N VAL A 350 12.15 -9.47 -0.02
CA VAL A 350 12.48 -8.04 0.16
C VAL A 350 12.73 -7.68 1.63
N ALA A 351 13.87 -7.03 1.90
CA ALA A 351 14.18 -6.40 3.17
C ALA A 351 14.24 -4.89 3.02
N LEU A 352 13.49 -4.15 3.85
CA LEU A 352 13.58 -2.70 3.98
C LEU A 352 14.51 -2.36 5.15
N VAL A 353 15.59 -1.62 4.91
CA VAL A 353 16.67 -1.44 5.89
C VAL A 353 17.08 0.01 6.02
N GLY A 354 17.15 0.52 7.26
CA GLY A 354 17.75 1.82 7.57
C GLY A 354 17.03 2.55 8.70
N PRO A 355 17.61 3.64 9.24
CA PRO A 355 17.05 4.38 10.36
C PRO A 355 15.57 4.77 10.22
N GLY A 356 15.12 5.07 9.01
CA GLY A 356 13.74 5.44 8.71
C GLY A 356 12.82 4.29 8.28
N ALA A 357 13.17 3.03 8.57
CA ALA A 357 12.30 1.89 8.29
C ALA A 357 11.16 1.82 9.33
N PRO A 358 9.88 1.78 8.91
CA PRO A 358 8.76 1.56 9.82
C PRO A 358 8.75 0.13 10.36
N LEU A 359 8.64 -0.05 11.67
CA LEU A 359 8.60 -1.36 12.33
C LEU A 359 7.15 -1.87 12.47
N THR A 360 6.50 -2.15 11.33
CA THR A 360 5.10 -2.57 11.28
C THR A 360 4.83 -3.72 10.32
N ALA A 361 3.94 -4.63 10.72
CA ALA A 361 3.50 -5.76 9.90
C ALA A 361 2.68 -5.32 8.68
N ARG A 362 2.22 -4.06 8.62
CA ARG A 362 1.55 -3.50 7.44
C ARG A 362 2.37 -3.65 6.16
N LEU A 363 3.70 -3.53 6.26
CA LEU A 363 4.60 -3.66 5.10
C LEU A 363 4.54 -5.06 4.45
N PHE A 364 4.14 -6.10 5.18
CA PHE A 364 4.20 -7.49 4.71
C PHE A 364 3.21 -7.82 3.59
N THR A 365 2.09 -7.09 3.51
CA THR A 365 1.13 -7.24 2.41
C THR A 365 1.64 -6.65 1.09
N TYR A 366 2.72 -5.85 1.13
CA TYR A 366 3.34 -5.24 -0.04
C TYR A 366 4.62 -5.96 -0.51
N GLY A 367 4.85 -7.20 -0.05
CA GLY A 367 5.97 -8.04 -0.46
C GLY A 367 7.25 -7.86 0.35
N ILE A 368 7.25 -7.00 1.37
CA ILE A 368 8.36 -6.88 2.31
C ILE A 368 8.30 -8.08 3.28
N GLU A 369 9.41 -8.77 3.49
CA GLU A 369 9.52 -9.86 4.47
C GLU A 369 10.21 -9.40 5.75
N VAL A 370 11.08 -8.39 5.65
CA VAL A 370 11.90 -7.90 6.77
C VAL A 370 11.91 -6.38 6.77
N SER A 371 11.64 -5.78 7.92
CA SER A 371 11.84 -4.33 8.15
C SER A 371 12.84 -4.15 9.29
N SER A 372 13.99 -3.55 8.99
CA SER A 372 15.09 -3.36 9.95
C SER A 372 15.38 -1.88 10.12
N GLY A 373 15.03 -1.36 11.29
CA GLY A 373 15.08 0.05 11.64
C GLY A 373 15.88 0.33 12.91
N LEU A 374 15.63 1.50 13.49
CA LEU A 374 16.18 1.92 14.76
C LEU A 374 15.05 2.24 15.75
N ILE A 375 15.29 1.94 17.02
CA ILE A 375 14.48 2.40 18.15
C ILE A 375 15.38 3.27 19.02
N ALA A 376 14.93 4.48 19.35
CA ALA A 376 15.69 5.42 20.17
C ALA A 376 15.85 4.90 21.62
N GLU A 377 17.02 5.13 22.19
CA GLU A 377 17.36 4.87 23.59
C GLU A 377 17.71 6.16 24.33
N ASP A 378 18.22 7.16 23.60
CA ASP A 378 18.50 8.51 24.10
C ASP A 378 17.83 9.56 23.17
N PRO A 379 16.55 9.90 23.42
CA PRO A 379 15.81 10.89 22.65
C PRO A 379 16.52 12.25 22.50
N ASP A 380 17.12 12.75 23.57
CA ASP A 380 17.75 14.08 23.57
C ASP A 380 19.09 14.10 22.84
N GLY A 381 19.91 13.06 23.01
CA GLY A 381 21.10 12.87 22.20
C GLY A 381 20.77 12.69 20.73
N LEU A 382 19.75 11.89 20.42
CA LEU A 382 19.29 11.70 19.04
C LEU A 382 18.84 13.03 18.41
N ALA A 383 18.05 13.83 19.13
CA ALA A 383 17.60 15.14 18.66
C ALA A 383 18.76 16.09 18.37
N ARG A 384 19.79 16.11 19.23
CA ARG A 384 21.01 16.91 19.02
C ARG A 384 21.77 16.47 17.78
N VAL A 385 21.99 15.17 17.62
CA VAL A 385 22.68 14.62 16.43
C VAL A 385 21.93 14.98 15.15
N VAL A 386 20.59 14.87 15.16
CA VAL A 386 19.78 15.27 13.99
C VAL A 386 19.93 16.77 13.71
N ALA A 387 19.82 17.63 14.74
CA ALA A 387 19.94 19.07 14.60
C ALA A 387 21.32 19.52 14.09
N GLU A 388 22.38 18.82 14.49
CA GLU A 388 23.78 19.08 14.07
C GLU A 388 24.13 18.47 12.70
N GLY A 389 23.18 17.80 12.05
CA GLY A 389 23.38 17.23 10.71
C GLY A 389 24.11 15.89 10.70
N GLY A 390 24.05 15.12 11.78
CA GLY A 390 24.69 13.80 11.90
C GLY A 390 24.21 12.79 10.85
N GLY A 391 25.07 11.83 10.53
CA GLY A 391 24.79 10.75 9.59
C GLY A 391 24.21 9.51 10.25
N ALA A 392 23.93 8.46 9.47
CA ALA A 392 23.40 7.20 9.97
C ALA A 392 24.27 6.54 11.06
N LYS A 393 25.59 6.74 11.02
CA LYS A 393 26.54 6.20 12.02
C LYS A 393 26.38 6.88 13.38
N ASP A 394 26.06 8.17 13.40
CA ASP A 394 25.94 8.96 14.62
C ASP A 394 24.63 8.65 15.33
N LEU A 395 23.52 8.48 14.57
CA LEU A 395 22.23 8.06 15.12
C LEU A 395 22.31 6.74 15.90
N LYS A 396 23.10 5.78 15.39
CA LYS A 396 23.27 4.45 16.01
C LYS A 396 23.86 4.48 17.43
N ARG A 397 24.44 5.60 17.87
CA ARG A 397 24.95 5.74 19.24
C ARG A 397 23.84 6.02 20.26
N HIS A 398 22.68 6.47 19.78
CA HIS A 398 21.52 6.86 20.59
C HIS A 398 20.31 5.95 20.34
N CYS A 399 20.51 4.87 19.58
CA CYS A 399 19.47 3.94 19.18
C CYS A 399 20.00 2.51 19.20
N ARG A 400 19.11 1.57 19.48
CA ARG A 400 19.34 0.15 19.19
C ARG A 400 18.74 -0.25 17.85
N GLN A 401 19.33 -1.27 17.23
CA GLN A 401 18.75 -1.90 16.05
C GLN A 401 17.54 -2.75 16.44
N ALA A 402 16.53 -2.75 15.57
CA ALA A 402 15.34 -3.56 15.73
C ALA A 402 14.90 -4.08 14.38
N THR A 403 14.64 -5.39 14.31
CA THR A 403 14.23 -6.04 13.07
C THR A 403 12.89 -6.75 13.28
N LEU A 404 11.90 -6.37 12.49
CA LEU A 404 10.62 -7.07 12.39
C LEU A 404 10.66 -8.01 11.18
N ARG A 405 10.28 -9.28 11.38
CA ARG A 405 10.23 -10.31 10.34
C ARG A 405 8.81 -10.81 10.16
N LYS A 406 8.42 -11.03 8.91
CA LYS A 406 7.18 -11.74 8.59
C LYS A 406 7.28 -13.14 9.18
N SER A 407 6.30 -13.53 9.98
CA SER A 407 6.21 -14.90 10.48
C SER A 407 6.14 -15.86 9.29
N GLN A 408 6.89 -16.96 9.34
CA GLN A 408 6.71 -18.01 8.34
C GLN A 408 5.32 -18.63 8.55
N PRO A 409 4.57 -18.88 7.46
CA PRO A 409 3.26 -19.53 7.54
C PRO A 409 3.35 -20.95 8.10
#